data_AF-V2X479-F1
#
_entry.id   AF-V2X479-F1
#
_cell.length_a   1.000
_cell.length_b   1.000
_cell.length_c   1.000
_cell.angle_alpha   90.00
_cell.angle_beta   90.00
_cell.angle_gamma   90.00
#
_symmetry.space_group_name_H-M   'P 1'
#
loop_
_entity.id
_entity.type
_entity.pdbx_description
1 polymer ?
#
loop_
_entity_poly.entity_id
_entity_poly.type
_entity_poly.pdbx_seq_one_letter_code
_entity_poly.pdbx_strand_id
1 'polypeptide(L)'
;MSLTTLPYPTQRPFLDGVSLHDLLRSLPQISQAMVTQVETYKHMVFSTDRLYSPFFSQHDQVLFRVMQAHTGALISGSSVVALLARARFRVADLDVFVNMQYVPVVGHFLMNARYVFKPMETTMDGKKKEMVQQPSNFYDTVESESKSWVPNTADCQNKGRPIHVIMGFHSMAVMNFVTATEIISLYPYNTFILMKNLYLMDLDDPKVMQAKLKYKSRGWESVTMISASEALCHDFEWSLKMRSVGGEHCWVIQLPPLEEYNMTDTWGPKL
;
A
#
# COMPACT_ATOMS: atom_id res chain seq x y z
N MET A 1 -32.15 -1.98 -22.40
CA MET A 1 -31.93 -2.90 -21.26
C MET A 1 -30.96 -2.20 -20.32
N SER A 2 -31.31 -1.95 -19.06
CA SER A 2 -30.46 -1.17 -18.16
C SER A 2 -29.34 -2.06 -17.60
N LEU A 3 -28.12 -1.53 -17.46
CA LEU A 3 -27.03 -2.25 -16.79
C LEU A 3 -27.43 -2.64 -15.36
N THR A 4 -28.33 -1.87 -14.74
CA THR A 4 -28.84 -2.07 -13.38
C THR A 4 -29.75 -3.29 -13.21
N THR A 5 -30.30 -3.83 -14.30
CA THR A 5 -31.23 -4.97 -14.25
C THR A 5 -30.55 -6.32 -14.49
N LEU A 6 -29.26 -6.32 -14.80
CA LEU A 6 -28.50 -7.55 -15.03
C LEU A 6 -28.04 -8.19 -13.70
N PRO A 7 -27.81 -9.51 -13.65
CA PRO A 7 -27.13 -10.14 -12.52
C PRO A 7 -25.68 -9.62 -12.39
N TYR A 8 -25.17 -9.51 -11.16
CA TYR A 8 -23.82 -8.99 -10.89
C TYR A 8 -22.69 -9.68 -11.67
N PRO A 9 -22.67 -11.02 -11.85
CA PRO A 9 -21.63 -11.68 -12.65
C PRO A 9 -21.54 -11.16 -14.08
N THR A 10 -22.65 -10.70 -14.64
CA THR A 10 -22.75 -10.13 -15.99
C THR A 10 -22.35 -8.65 -16.02
N GLN A 11 -22.48 -7.93 -14.90
CA GLN A 11 -22.09 -6.52 -14.78
C GLN A 11 -20.58 -6.33 -14.57
N ARG A 12 -19.93 -7.28 -13.89
CA ARG A 12 -18.52 -7.17 -13.52
C ARG A 12 -17.57 -6.91 -14.70
N PRO A 13 -17.67 -7.61 -15.85
CA PRO A 13 -16.79 -7.33 -16.99
C PRO A 13 -16.92 -5.91 -17.54
N PHE A 14 -18.11 -5.32 -17.46
CA PHE A 14 -18.34 -3.93 -17.84
C PHE A 14 -17.61 -2.99 -16.88
N LEU A 15 -17.79 -3.18 -15.57
CA LEU A 15 -17.14 -2.34 -14.54
C LEU A 15 -15.61 -2.50 -14.53
N ASP A 16 -15.10 -3.68 -14.88
CA ASP A 16 -13.66 -3.92 -15.05
C ASP A 16 -13.08 -3.09 -16.20
N GLY A 17 -13.85 -2.84 -17.26
CA GLY A 17 -13.46 -2.01 -18.41
C GLY A 17 -13.60 -0.50 -18.20
N VAL A 18 -14.30 -0.06 -17.15
CA VAL A 18 -14.44 1.36 -16.82
C VAL A 18 -13.21 1.83 -16.04
N SER A 19 -12.69 3.01 -16.40
CA SER A 19 -11.58 3.66 -15.71
C SER A 19 -11.89 3.78 -14.21
N LEU A 20 -10.88 3.62 -13.35
CA LEU A 20 -11.13 3.74 -11.91
C LEU A 20 -11.58 5.17 -11.53
N HIS A 21 -11.20 6.19 -12.32
CA HIS A 21 -11.70 7.55 -12.14
C HIS A 21 -13.21 7.63 -12.34
N ASP A 22 -13.71 7.13 -13.46
CA ASP A 22 -15.15 7.16 -13.77
C ASP A 22 -15.94 6.27 -12.84
N LEU A 23 -15.37 5.12 -12.46
CA LEU A 23 -16.01 4.22 -11.51
C LEU A 23 -16.17 4.87 -10.13
N LEU A 24 -15.16 5.62 -9.65
CA LEU A 24 -15.21 6.26 -8.33
C LEU A 24 -15.96 7.59 -8.32
N ARG A 25 -15.92 8.37 -9.41
CA ARG A 25 -16.46 9.74 -9.45
C ARG A 25 -17.69 9.87 -10.32
N SER A 26 -17.66 9.37 -11.55
CA SER A 26 -18.69 9.63 -12.56
C SER A 26 -19.93 8.73 -12.37
N LEU A 27 -19.74 7.42 -12.24
CA LEU A 27 -20.86 6.46 -12.17
C LEU A 27 -21.80 6.68 -10.96
N PRO A 28 -21.32 6.93 -9.73
CA PRO A 28 -22.20 7.15 -8.59
C PRO A 28 -23.12 8.37 -8.75
N GLN A 29 -22.77 9.34 -9.59
CA GLN A 29 -23.58 10.54 -9.84
C GLN A 29 -24.78 10.27 -10.75
N ILE A 30 -24.82 9.13 -11.47
CA ILE A 30 -25.86 8.84 -12.46
C ILE A 30 -27.17 8.36 -11.79
N SER A 31 -27.08 7.46 -10.81
CA SER A 31 -28.25 6.92 -10.11
C SER A 31 -27.87 6.18 -8.81
N GLN A 32 -28.84 6.02 -7.91
CA GLN A 32 -28.66 5.21 -6.69
C GLN A 32 -28.33 3.74 -6.97
N ALA A 33 -28.85 3.19 -8.07
CA ALA A 33 -28.50 1.84 -8.50
C ALA A 33 -27.01 1.74 -8.88
N MET A 34 -26.46 2.77 -9.55
CA MET A 34 -25.03 2.84 -9.86
C MET A 34 -24.17 3.01 -8.59
N VAL A 35 -24.62 3.79 -7.61
CA VAL A 35 -23.95 3.88 -6.29
C VAL A 35 -23.80 2.48 -5.68
N THR A 36 -24.90 1.73 -5.58
CA THR A 36 -24.90 0.38 -5.00
C THR A 36 -23.97 -0.58 -5.75
N GLN A 37 -23.98 -0.51 -7.08
CA GLN A 37 -23.11 -1.34 -7.92
C GLN A 37 -21.63 -1.00 -7.76
N VAL A 38 -21.30 0.28 -7.72
CA VAL A 38 -19.92 0.75 -7.52
C VAL A 38 -19.42 0.32 -6.14
N GLU A 39 -20.21 0.45 -5.07
CA GLU A 39 -19.82 -0.01 -3.74
C GLU A 39 -19.61 -1.53 -3.70
N THR A 40 -20.54 -2.29 -4.28
CA THR A 40 -20.43 -3.76 -4.39
C THR A 40 -19.17 -4.16 -5.15
N TYR A 41 -18.87 -3.48 -6.27
CA TYR A 41 -17.66 -3.70 -7.05
C TYR A 41 -16.39 -3.35 -6.27
N LYS A 42 -16.37 -2.20 -5.57
CA LYS A 42 -15.24 -1.77 -4.75
C LYS A 42 -14.88 -2.83 -3.71
N HIS A 43 -15.87 -3.32 -2.97
CA HIS A 43 -15.66 -4.36 -1.96
C HIS A 43 -15.08 -5.65 -2.53
N MET A 44 -15.45 -6.02 -3.75
CA MET A 44 -14.93 -7.23 -4.40
C MET A 44 -13.56 -7.07 -5.04
N VAL A 45 -13.26 -5.90 -5.59
CA VAL A 45 -12.03 -5.66 -6.37
C VAL A 45 -10.91 -5.12 -5.50
N PHE A 46 -11.21 -4.17 -4.63
CA PHE A 46 -10.28 -3.53 -3.70
C PHE A 46 -10.35 -4.16 -2.31
N SER A 47 -10.39 -5.50 -2.26
CA SER A 47 -10.41 -6.25 -1.01
C SER A 47 -9.01 -6.41 -0.42
N THR A 48 -8.89 -6.18 0.89
CA THR A 48 -7.71 -6.56 1.68
C THR A 48 -7.40 -8.05 1.57
N ASP A 49 -8.39 -8.89 1.34
CA ASP A 49 -8.19 -10.34 1.26
C ASP A 49 -7.34 -10.69 0.03
N ARG A 50 -7.55 -9.98 -1.08
CA ARG A 50 -6.70 -10.13 -2.27
C ARG A 50 -5.30 -9.60 -2.04
N LEU A 51 -5.17 -8.50 -1.31
CA LEU A 51 -3.88 -7.89 -1.00
C LEU A 51 -3.04 -8.78 -0.07
N TYR A 52 -3.67 -9.41 0.91
CA TYR A 52 -3.00 -10.12 1.99
C TYR A 52 -2.96 -11.64 1.82
N SER A 53 -3.84 -12.24 1.02
CA SER A 53 -3.86 -13.70 0.80
C SER A 53 -2.54 -14.33 0.34
N PRO A 54 -1.65 -13.65 -0.41
CA PRO A 54 -0.34 -14.22 -0.71
C PRO A 54 0.57 -14.35 0.52
N PHE A 55 0.29 -13.57 1.58
CA PHE A 55 1.19 -13.37 2.73
C PHE A 55 0.63 -14.00 4.01
N PHE A 56 -0.68 -13.93 4.23
CA PHE A 56 -1.33 -14.26 5.50
C PHE A 56 -2.49 -15.25 5.30
N SER A 57 -2.69 -16.14 6.28
CA SER A 57 -3.92 -16.95 6.34
C SER A 57 -5.14 -16.07 6.55
N GLN A 58 -6.35 -16.54 6.24
CA GLN A 58 -7.56 -15.73 6.44
C GLN A 58 -7.71 -15.20 7.88
N HIS A 59 -7.33 -16.02 8.87
CA HIS A 59 -7.31 -15.61 10.27
C HIS A 59 -6.28 -14.50 10.53
N ASP A 60 -5.05 -14.67 10.03
CA ASP A 60 -3.98 -13.68 10.19
C ASP A 60 -4.29 -12.36 9.48
N GLN A 61 -5.06 -12.37 8.39
CA GLN A 61 -5.48 -11.15 7.69
C GLN A 61 -6.36 -10.26 8.56
N VAL A 62 -7.30 -10.86 9.30
CA VAL A 62 -8.17 -10.13 10.24
C VAL A 62 -7.30 -9.55 11.36
N LEU A 63 -6.47 -10.37 11.98
CA LEU A 63 -5.56 -9.93 13.05
C LEU A 63 -4.60 -8.83 12.57
N PHE A 64 -4.11 -8.92 11.33
CA PHE A 64 -3.24 -7.92 10.75
C PHE A 64 -3.93 -6.56 10.63
N ARG A 65 -5.17 -6.51 10.14
CA ARG A 65 -5.91 -5.25 10.04
C ARG A 65 -6.24 -4.65 11.41
N VAL A 66 -6.56 -5.48 12.39
CA VAL A 66 -6.76 -5.02 13.77
C VAL A 66 -5.45 -4.45 14.34
N MET A 67 -4.32 -5.11 14.09
CA MET A 67 -2.99 -4.59 14.44
C MET A 67 -2.70 -3.27 13.74
N GLN A 68 -3.04 -3.12 12.44
CA GLN A 68 -2.90 -1.84 11.73
C GLN A 68 -3.70 -0.72 12.40
N ALA A 69 -4.90 -1.01 12.90
CA ALA A 69 -5.74 -0.01 13.58
C ALA A 69 -5.11 0.49 14.88
N HIS A 70 -4.48 -0.42 15.64
CA HIS A 70 -3.86 -0.09 16.93
C HIS A 70 -2.48 0.58 16.79
N THR A 71 -1.70 0.17 15.79
CA THR A 71 -0.32 0.63 15.62
C THR A 71 -0.18 1.79 14.62
N GLY A 72 -1.19 2.02 13.79
CA GLY A 72 -1.11 2.93 12.65
C GLY A 72 -0.20 2.41 11.54
N ALA A 73 0.03 1.10 11.46
CA ALA A 73 0.84 0.49 10.40
C ALA A 73 0.18 0.65 9.02
N LEU A 74 1.00 1.01 8.03
CA LEU A 74 0.58 1.25 6.65
C LEU A 74 1.20 0.20 5.73
N ILE A 75 0.44 -0.23 4.73
CA ILE A 75 0.97 -1.00 3.61
C ILE A 75 1.20 -0.07 2.43
N SER A 76 2.30 -0.22 1.70
CA SER A 76 2.55 0.59 0.49
C SER A 76 3.31 -0.21 -0.56
N GLY A 77 3.97 0.48 -1.50
CA GLY A 77 4.81 -0.12 -2.51
C GLY A 77 4.06 -0.89 -3.58
N SER A 78 4.71 -1.90 -4.15
CA SER A 78 4.25 -2.49 -5.40
C SER A 78 2.98 -3.35 -5.28
N SER A 79 2.69 -3.85 -4.08
CA SER A 79 1.44 -4.55 -3.75
C SER A 79 0.22 -3.62 -3.89
N VAL A 80 0.30 -2.40 -3.37
CA VAL A 80 -0.81 -1.44 -3.42
C VAL A 80 -1.00 -0.90 -4.84
N VAL A 81 0.09 -0.69 -5.58
CA VAL A 81 0.01 -0.32 -7.01
C VAL A 81 -0.70 -1.40 -7.81
N ALA A 82 -0.39 -2.69 -7.58
CA ALA A 82 -1.05 -3.79 -8.29
C ALA A 82 -2.56 -3.82 -8.03
N LEU A 83 -2.94 -3.65 -6.77
CA LEU A 83 -4.33 -3.59 -6.34
C LEU A 83 -5.10 -2.45 -7.03
N LEU A 84 -4.57 -1.23 -6.99
CA LEU A 84 -5.23 -0.05 -7.55
C LEU A 84 -5.23 -0.02 -9.08
N ALA A 85 -4.16 -0.51 -9.72
CA ALA A 85 -4.07 -0.65 -11.17
C ALA A 85 -4.94 -1.81 -11.71
N ARG A 86 -5.55 -2.62 -10.83
CA ARG A 86 -6.25 -3.88 -11.18
C ARG A 86 -5.36 -4.80 -12.04
N ALA A 87 -4.04 -4.70 -11.85
CA ALA A 87 -3.06 -5.28 -12.75
C ALA A 87 -2.63 -6.67 -12.28
N ARG A 88 -2.31 -7.55 -13.24
CA ARG A 88 -1.85 -8.93 -13.00
C ARG A 88 -0.34 -9.08 -13.06
N PHE A 89 0.44 -8.07 -12.67
CA PHE A 89 1.87 -8.29 -12.50
C PHE A 89 2.13 -9.01 -11.17
N ARG A 90 3.04 -9.97 -11.18
CA ARG A 90 3.42 -10.70 -9.95
C ARG A 90 4.01 -9.72 -8.95
N VAL A 91 3.46 -9.73 -7.75
CA VAL A 91 4.02 -9.01 -6.62
C VAL A 91 4.83 -9.99 -5.79
N ALA A 92 6.07 -9.61 -5.47
CA ALA A 92 6.96 -10.44 -4.67
C ALA A 92 6.80 -10.19 -3.18
N ASP A 93 6.61 -8.92 -2.79
CA ASP A 93 6.79 -8.47 -1.41
C ASP A 93 5.61 -7.62 -0.90
N LEU A 94 5.41 -7.63 0.42
CA LEU A 94 4.48 -6.78 1.14
C LEU A 94 5.27 -5.77 1.99
N ASP A 95 5.22 -4.49 1.61
CA ASP A 95 5.92 -3.43 2.31
C ASP A 95 5.06 -2.90 3.48
N VAL A 96 5.50 -3.15 4.73
CA VAL A 96 4.83 -2.71 5.96
C VAL A 96 5.61 -1.57 6.61
N PHE A 97 4.99 -0.41 6.75
CA PHE A 97 5.56 0.78 7.38
C PHE A 97 4.90 0.99 8.74
N VAL A 98 5.69 1.01 9.81
CA VAL A 98 5.20 1.13 11.18
C VAL A 98 6.06 2.12 11.97
N ASN A 99 5.46 2.77 12.97
CA ASN A 99 6.22 3.57 13.92
C ASN A 99 7.18 2.66 14.70
N MET A 100 8.42 3.10 14.89
CA MET A 100 9.47 2.36 15.61
C MET A 100 8.99 1.78 16.96
N GLN A 101 8.15 2.52 17.70
CA GLN A 101 7.65 2.06 19.01
C GLN A 101 6.78 0.79 18.93
N TYR A 102 6.17 0.52 17.77
CA TYR A 102 5.32 -0.65 17.52
C TYR A 102 6.00 -1.76 16.71
N VAL A 103 7.29 -1.61 16.38
CA VAL A 103 8.07 -2.66 15.72
C VAL A 103 8.04 -3.99 16.49
N PRO A 104 8.15 -4.03 17.84
CA PRO A 104 8.03 -5.29 18.58
C PRO A 104 6.68 -5.97 18.40
N VAL A 105 5.58 -5.19 18.35
CA VAL A 105 4.22 -5.71 18.16
C VAL A 105 4.08 -6.33 16.77
N VAL A 106 4.53 -5.63 15.72
CA VAL A 106 4.50 -6.13 14.34
C VAL A 106 5.41 -7.35 14.18
N GLY A 107 6.61 -7.31 14.74
CA GLY A 107 7.55 -8.44 14.70
C GLY A 107 6.97 -9.69 15.36
N HIS A 108 6.28 -9.53 16.50
CA HIS A 108 5.58 -10.62 17.18
C HIS A 108 4.45 -11.19 16.31
N PHE A 109 3.63 -10.34 15.71
CA PHE A 109 2.60 -10.78 14.77
C PHE A 109 3.21 -11.62 13.63
N LEU A 110 4.27 -11.12 12.99
CA LEU A 110 4.91 -11.78 11.84
C LEU A 110 5.46 -13.17 12.22
N MET A 111 6.09 -13.31 13.38
CA MET A 111 6.54 -14.61 13.87
C MET A 111 5.41 -15.62 14.06
N ASN A 112 4.28 -15.18 14.63
CA ASN A 112 3.13 -16.05 14.82
C ASN A 112 2.49 -16.44 13.48
N ALA A 113 2.55 -15.54 12.50
CA ALA A 113 2.25 -15.82 11.09
C ALA A 113 3.35 -16.65 10.37
N ARG A 114 4.30 -17.23 11.11
CA ARG A 114 5.39 -18.10 10.65
C ARG A 114 6.44 -17.40 9.77
N TYR A 115 6.63 -16.09 9.92
CA TYR A 115 7.75 -15.38 9.31
C TYR A 115 9.00 -15.47 10.18
N VAL A 116 10.13 -15.74 9.55
CA VAL A 116 11.45 -15.74 10.16
C VAL A 116 12.12 -14.38 9.96
N PHE A 117 12.69 -13.84 11.03
CA PHE A 117 13.46 -12.61 10.97
C PHE A 117 14.73 -12.80 10.14
N LYS A 118 14.99 -11.90 9.19
CA LYS A 118 16.28 -11.81 8.51
C LYS A 118 16.95 -10.47 8.83
N PRO A 119 18.11 -10.47 9.52
CA PRO A 119 18.86 -9.24 9.74
C PRO A 119 19.29 -8.65 8.40
N MET A 120 19.27 -7.32 8.32
CA MET A 120 19.69 -6.60 7.13
C MET A 120 21.21 -6.72 6.97
N GLU A 121 21.68 -7.24 5.85
CA GLU A 121 23.10 -7.18 5.48
C GLU A 121 23.44 -5.75 5.04
N THR A 122 23.84 -4.90 5.98
CA THR A 122 24.34 -3.56 5.65
C THR A 122 25.78 -3.65 5.18
N THR A 123 25.98 -3.71 3.86
CA THR A 123 27.29 -3.48 3.25
C THR A 123 27.54 -1.98 3.19
N MET A 124 28.08 -1.40 4.27
CA MET A 124 28.83 -0.15 4.23
C MET A 124 30.01 -0.24 5.19
N ASP A 125 31.21 -0.37 4.63
CA ASP A 125 32.53 -0.15 5.23
C ASP A 125 32.71 -0.54 6.70
N GLY A 126 32.97 -1.83 6.92
CA GLY A 126 33.88 -2.30 7.96
C GLY A 126 33.48 -2.13 9.43
N LYS A 127 32.32 -1.54 9.76
CA LYS A 127 31.82 -1.46 11.14
C LYS A 127 30.41 -2.02 11.22
N LYS A 128 30.33 -3.30 11.65
CA LYS A 128 29.10 -3.94 12.11
C LYS A 128 28.49 -3.08 13.23
N LYS A 129 27.48 -2.27 12.91
CA LYS A 129 26.55 -1.78 13.92
C LYS A 129 25.46 -2.83 14.05
N GLU A 130 25.61 -3.72 15.03
CA GLU A 130 24.46 -4.38 15.64
C GLU A 130 23.56 -3.27 16.19
N MET A 131 22.51 -2.93 15.45
CA MET A 131 21.53 -1.94 15.90
C MET A 131 20.11 -2.46 15.77
N VAL A 132 19.93 -3.70 16.22
CA VAL A 132 18.78 -4.14 17.01
C VAL A 132 19.36 -5.14 18.00
N GLN A 133 19.54 -4.76 19.27
CA GLN A 133 19.80 -5.77 20.29
C GLN A 133 18.62 -6.73 20.26
N GLN A 134 18.91 -7.97 19.88
CA GLN A 134 17.95 -9.06 19.98
C GLN A 134 17.45 -9.10 21.43
N PRO A 135 16.14 -8.99 21.70
CA PRO A 135 15.63 -9.36 23.01
C PRO A 135 16.01 -10.83 23.23
N SER A 136 16.74 -11.10 24.31
CA SER A 136 17.60 -12.29 24.55
C SER A 136 16.92 -13.65 24.55
N ASN A 137 15.64 -13.76 24.18
CA ASN A 137 14.82 -14.97 24.31
C ASN A 137 14.17 -15.41 22.99
N PHE A 138 14.72 -15.03 21.84
CA PHE A 138 14.15 -15.35 20.53
C PHE A 138 14.72 -16.67 19.99
N TYR A 139 13.98 -17.77 20.20
CA TYR A 139 14.38 -19.15 19.87
C TYR A 139 14.76 -19.36 18.41
N ASP A 140 15.70 -20.30 18.20
CA ASP A 140 16.09 -20.88 16.92
C ASP A 140 14.87 -21.42 16.15
N THR A 141 14.70 -21.00 14.89
CA THR A 141 13.72 -21.63 13.98
C THR A 141 14.39 -22.23 12.75
N VAL A 142 14.12 -23.53 12.63
CA VAL A 142 14.42 -24.50 11.59
C VAL A 142 14.09 -24.00 10.18
N GLU A 143 14.98 -24.31 9.23
CA GLU A 143 14.83 -24.08 7.80
C GLU A 143 13.71 -24.93 7.20
N SER A 144 12.58 -24.31 6.85
CA SER A 144 11.61 -24.87 5.91
C SER A 144 11.00 -23.72 5.11
N GLU A 145 11.29 -23.62 3.81
CA GLU A 145 10.72 -22.66 2.84
C GLU A 145 10.28 -21.31 3.47
N SER A 146 11.18 -20.70 4.23
CA SER A 146 10.79 -19.76 5.27
C SER A 146 10.34 -18.43 4.70
N LYS A 147 9.07 -18.06 4.92
CA LYS A 147 8.62 -16.67 4.79
C LYS A 147 9.57 -15.81 5.63
N SER A 148 10.13 -14.75 5.05
CA SER A 148 11.08 -13.91 5.77
C SER A 148 10.67 -12.45 5.78
N TRP A 149 10.98 -11.74 6.87
CA TRP A 149 10.82 -10.30 6.93
C TRP A 149 12.16 -9.63 7.24
N VAL A 150 12.37 -8.44 6.66
CA VAL A 150 13.56 -7.60 6.85
C VAL A 150 13.10 -6.23 7.35
N PRO A 151 13.55 -5.74 8.51
CA PRO A 151 13.28 -4.37 8.92
C PRO A 151 14.18 -3.42 8.12
N ASN A 152 13.59 -2.41 7.49
CA ASN A 152 14.35 -1.30 6.92
C ASN A 152 14.30 -0.10 7.87
N THR A 153 15.41 0.19 8.54
CA THR A 153 15.55 1.35 9.44
C THR A 153 16.23 2.53 8.78
N ALA A 154 16.49 2.54 7.46
CA ALA A 154 17.27 3.61 6.83
C ALA A 154 16.68 5.02 7.01
N ASP A 155 15.38 5.13 7.29
CA ASP A 155 14.67 6.41 7.53
C ASP A 155 14.31 6.63 9.02
N CYS A 156 14.93 5.88 9.96
CA CYS A 156 14.63 5.97 11.39
C CYS A 156 15.17 7.25 12.06
N GLN A 157 15.84 8.14 11.33
CA GLN A 157 16.35 9.40 11.86
C GLN A 157 15.25 10.46 11.99
N ASN A 158 14.16 10.33 11.23
CA ASN A 158 12.95 11.10 11.48
C ASN A 158 12.07 10.31 12.45
N LYS A 159 11.70 10.91 13.59
CA LYS A 159 10.67 10.42 14.53
C LYS A 159 9.25 10.44 13.90
N GLY A 160 9.17 10.17 12.59
CA GLY A 160 8.04 10.45 11.74
C GLY A 160 6.98 9.35 11.77
N ARG A 161 5.72 9.77 11.63
CA ARG A 161 4.62 8.86 11.33
C ARG A 161 4.94 8.10 10.02
N PRO A 162 4.54 6.81 9.87
CA PRO A 162 4.82 5.99 8.69
C PRO A 162 4.56 6.66 7.34
N ILE A 163 3.57 7.56 7.29
CA ILE A 163 3.22 8.31 6.09
C ILE A 163 4.33 9.22 5.55
N HIS A 164 5.25 9.72 6.40
CA HIS A 164 6.36 10.57 5.94
C HIS A 164 7.31 9.79 5.04
N VAL A 165 7.53 8.50 5.32
CA VAL A 165 8.36 7.62 4.49
C VAL A 165 7.74 7.47 3.11
N ILE A 166 6.42 7.28 3.05
CA ILE A 166 5.67 7.12 1.79
C ILE A 166 5.70 8.43 0.98
N MET A 167 5.54 9.58 1.63
CA MET A 167 5.66 10.89 0.99
C MET A 167 7.08 11.16 0.47
N GLY A 168 8.09 10.54 1.08
CA GLY A 168 9.50 10.58 0.67
C GLY A 168 9.88 9.55 -0.39
N PHE A 169 8.94 8.88 -1.07
CA PHE A 169 9.29 7.94 -2.12
C PHE A 169 9.89 8.60 -3.37
N HIS A 170 10.72 7.83 -4.08
CA HIS A 170 11.43 8.28 -5.28
C HIS A 170 10.52 8.65 -6.46
N SER A 171 9.25 8.21 -6.45
CA SER A 171 8.32 8.53 -7.51
C SER A 171 6.86 8.54 -7.04
N MET A 172 6.02 9.32 -7.72
CA MET A 172 4.62 9.50 -7.32
C MET A 172 3.74 8.25 -7.55
N ALA A 173 4.09 7.39 -8.51
CA ALA A 173 3.30 6.19 -8.80
C ALA A 173 3.26 5.18 -7.64
N VAL A 174 4.19 5.27 -6.68
CA VAL A 174 4.23 4.39 -5.50
C VAL A 174 3.69 5.05 -4.23
N MET A 175 3.23 6.30 -4.31
CA MET A 175 2.65 7.05 -3.17
C MET A 175 1.19 6.67 -2.93
N ASN A 176 0.96 5.37 -2.74
CA ASN A 176 -0.34 4.77 -2.44
C ASN A 176 -0.19 3.89 -1.21
N PHE A 177 -1.18 3.89 -0.33
CA PHE A 177 -1.08 3.11 0.90
C PHE A 177 -2.42 2.62 1.40
N VAL A 178 -2.37 1.57 2.21
CA VAL A 178 -3.53 0.94 2.85
C VAL A 178 -3.39 1.09 4.35
N THR A 179 -4.41 1.67 4.97
CA THR A 179 -4.60 1.74 6.42
C THR A 179 -5.47 0.55 6.87
N ALA A 180 -5.85 0.50 8.14
CA ALA A 180 -6.83 -0.47 8.62
C ALA A 180 -8.23 -0.29 7.99
N THR A 181 -8.57 0.93 7.58
CA THR A 181 -9.93 1.33 7.17
C THR A 181 -10.04 1.80 5.74
N GLU A 182 -8.93 2.17 5.09
CA GLU A 182 -8.94 2.87 3.82
C GLU A 182 -7.78 2.46 2.91
N ILE A 183 -8.02 2.47 1.61
CA ILE A 183 -6.99 2.46 0.57
C ILE A 183 -6.92 3.85 -0.03
N ILE A 184 -5.72 4.44 -0.04
CA ILE A 184 -5.48 5.81 -0.45
C ILE A 184 -4.45 5.86 -1.59
N SER A 185 -4.77 6.61 -2.63
CA SER A 185 -3.82 7.01 -3.69
C SER A 185 -3.69 8.51 -3.70
N LEU A 186 -2.45 9.02 -3.59
CA LEU A 186 -2.18 10.46 -3.58
C LEU A 186 -2.20 11.06 -5.00
N TYR A 187 -1.81 10.32 -6.04
CA TYR A 187 -1.75 10.83 -7.42
C TYR A 187 -2.47 9.92 -8.41
N PRO A 188 -3.76 9.62 -8.17
CA PRO A 188 -4.46 8.56 -8.90
C PRO A 188 -4.66 8.84 -10.38
N TYR A 189 -4.99 10.07 -10.78
CA TYR A 189 -5.27 10.40 -12.17
C TYR A 189 -4.00 10.25 -13.02
N ASN A 190 -2.89 10.84 -12.59
CA ASN A 190 -1.64 10.69 -13.33
C ASN A 190 -1.13 9.25 -13.30
N THR A 191 -1.22 8.59 -12.14
CA THR A 191 -0.67 7.24 -11.98
C THR A 191 -1.48 6.18 -12.71
N PHE A 192 -2.81 6.16 -12.54
CA PHE A 192 -3.64 5.04 -12.99
C PHE A 192 -4.50 5.36 -14.22
N ILE A 193 -4.66 6.64 -14.59
CA ILE A 193 -5.41 7.03 -15.79
C ILE A 193 -4.44 7.39 -16.92
N LEU A 194 -3.51 8.31 -16.67
CA LEU A 194 -2.51 8.71 -17.67
C LEU A 194 -1.32 7.75 -17.75
N MET A 195 -1.19 6.82 -16.80
CA MET A 195 -0.06 5.88 -16.72
C MET A 195 1.30 6.60 -16.71
N LYS A 196 1.40 7.73 -16.03
CA LYS A 196 2.64 8.50 -15.89
C LYS A 196 3.21 8.38 -14.48
N ASN A 197 4.54 8.29 -14.38
CA ASN A 197 5.27 8.23 -13.12
C ASN A 197 6.31 9.35 -13.06
N LEU A 198 6.05 10.38 -12.24
CA LEU A 198 6.97 11.47 -11.97
C LEU A 198 8.01 11.04 -10.93
N TYR A 199 9.29 11.12 -11.28
CA TYR A 199 10.42 10.87 -10.36
C TYR A 199 10.85 12.14 -9.66
N LEU A 200 11.04 12.06 -8.35
CA LEU A 200 11.33 13.19 -7.46
C LEU A 200 12.76 13.18 -6.92
N MET A 201 13.51 12.10 -7.19
CA MET A 201 14.87 11.89 -6.73
C MET A 201 15.83 11.80 -7.91
N ASP A 202 17.12 11.90 -7.59
CA ASP A 202 18.20 11.75 -8.56
C ASP A 202 18.13 10.37 -9.25
N LEU A 203 18.20 10.41 -10.57
CA LEU A 203 18.24 9.21 -11.41
C LEU A 203 19.64 8.61 -11.48
N ASP A 204 20.65 9.21 -10.87
CA ASP A 204 21.96 8.56 -10.77
C ASP A 204 22.01 7.55 -9.60
N ASP A 205 21.02 7.57 -8.69
CA ASP A 205 20.88 6.54 -7.65
C ASP A 205 20.47 5.18 -8.29
N PRO A 206 21.29 4.12 -8.12
CA PRO A 206 20.99 2.80 -8.67
C PRO A 206 19.62 2.24 -8.27
N LYS A 207 19.14 2.51 -7.05
CA LYS A 207 17.83 2.05 -6.57
C LYS A 207 16.70 2.76 -7.29
N VAL A 208 16.82 4.08 -7.48
CA VAL A 208 15.84 4.88 -8.22
C VAL A 208 15.79 4.42 -9.68
N MET A 209 16.95 4.14 -10.28
CA MET A 209 17.00 3.62 -11.65
C MET A 209 16.39 2.23 -11.81
N GLN A 210 16.65 1.31 -10.87
CA GLN A 210 16.02 0.00 -10.89
C GLN A 210 14.50 0.12 -10.77
N ALA A 211 14.01 0.98 -9.87
CA ALA A 211 12.59 1.25 -9.75
C ALA A 211 12.03 1.88 -11.04
N LYS A 212 12.79 2.78 -11.69
CA LYS A 212 12.42 3.37 -12.97
C LYS A 212 12.22 2.34 -14.06
N LEU A 213 13.19 1.46 -14.24
CA LEU A 213 13.11 0.37 -15.21
C LEU A 213 11.94 -0.58 -14.88
N LYS A 214 11.75 -0.92 -13.61
CA LYS A 214 10.65 -1.77 -13.12
C LYS A 214 9.27 -1.22 -13.45
N TYR A 215 9.01 0.07 -13.21
CA TYR A 215 7.68 0.64 -13.51
C TYR A 215 7.51 0.96 -14.99
N LYS A 216 8.59 1.31 -15.69
CA LYS A 216 8.56 1.45 -17.16
C LYS A 216 8.19 0.15 -17.86
N SER A 217 8.77 -0.98 -17.44
CA SER A 217 8.42 -2.29 -18.01
C SER A 217 6.99 -2.74 -17.72
N ARG A 218 6.31 -2.10 -16.76
CA ARG A 218 4.90 -2.36 -16.41
C ARG A 218 3.93 -1.39 -17.09
N GLY A 219 4.42 -0.53 -17.99
CA GLY A 219 3.60 0.36 -18.81
C GLY A 219 3.53 1.81 -18.34
N TRP A 220 4.23 2.18 -17.26
CA TRP A 220 4.27 3.58 -16.82
C TRP A 220 5.29 4.39 -17.62
N GLU A 221 4.84 5.51 -18.20
CA GLU A 221 5.71 6.51 -18.78
C GLU A 221 6.55 7.18 -17.69
N SER A 222 7.86 7.29 -17.90
CA SER A 222 8.75 7.95 -16.95
C SER A 222 8.82 9.44 -17.23
N VAL A 223 8.40 10.25 -16.25
CA VAL A 223 8.43 11.70 -16.31
C VAL A 223 9.44 12.22 -15.28
N THR A 224 10.26 13.18 -15.67
CA THR A 224 11.25 13.81 -14.77
C THR A 224 11.02 15.30 -14.59
N MET A 225 10.24 15.92 -15.49
CA MET A 225 9.89 17.33 -15.42
C MET A 225 8.43 17.52 -15.80
N ILE A 226 7.81 18.49 -15.15
CA ILE A 226 6.47 18.98 -15.47
C ILE A 226 6.60 20.35 -16.14
N SER A 227 5.71 20.66 -17.08
CA SER A 227 5.70 21.99 -17.69
C SER A 227 5.23 23.05 -16.69
N ALA A 228 5.63 24.31 -16.89
CA ALA A 228 5.17 25.42 -16.05
C ALA A 228 3.65 25.58 -16.08
N SER A 229 3.01 25.35 -17.24
CA SER A 229 1.55 25.38 -17.38
C SER A 229 0.85 24.28 -16.57
N GLU A 230 1.40 23.07 -16.54
CA GLU A 230 0.86 21.96 -15.73
C GLU A 230 1.07 22.23 -14.24
N ALA A 231 2.25 22.74 -13.85
CA ALA A 231 2.59 23.06 -12.47
C ALA A 231 1.69 24.17 -11.88
N LEU A 232 1.24 25.11 -12.71
CA LEU A 232 0.35 26.22 -12.31
C LEU A 232 -1.14 25.91 -12.51
N CYS A 233 -1.50 24.82 -13.18
CA CYS A 233 -2.89 24.43 -13.41
C CYS A 233 -3.51 23.87 -12.12
N HIS A 234 -4.44 24.59 -11.50
CA HIS A 234 -5.00 24.22 -10.20
C HIS A 234 -5.68 22.84 -10.20
N ASP A 235 -6.28 22.43 -11.31
CA ASP A 235 -7.00 21.15 -11.40
C ASP A 235 -6.08 19.96 -11.65
N PHE A 236 -4.78 20.22 -11.89
CA PHE A 236 -3.78 19.18 -12.13
C PHE A 236 -3.20 18.64 -10.83
N GLU A 237 -3.06 17.31 -10.71
CA GLU A 237 -2.61 16.68 -9.46
C GLU A 237 -1.14 16.96 -9.10
N TRP A 238 -0.31 17.26 -10.10
CA TRP A 238 1.11 17.64 -9.92
C TRP A 238 1.31 19.15 -9.84
N SER A 239 0.24 19.92 -9.64
CA SER A 239 0.34 21.36 -9.44
C SER A 239 1.07 21.71 -8.15
N LEU A 240 1.59 22.93 -8.09
CA LEU A 240 2.33 23.48 -6.93
C LEU A 240 1.46 23.79 -5.71
N LYS A 241 0.17 23.45 -5.75
CA LYS A 241 -0.74 23.74 -4.64
C LYS A 241 -0.44 22.85 -3.44
N MET A 242 -0.79 23.36 -2.26
CA MET A 242 -0.77 22.55 -1.05
C MET A 242 -1.82 21.43 -1.18
N ARG A 243 -1.40 20.20 -0.93
CA ARG A 243 -2.28 19.02 -0.97
C ARG A 243 -2.43 18.43 0.41
N SER A 244 -3.64 17.97 0.71
CA SER A 244 -3.95 17.18 1.89
C SER A 244 -4.21 15.73 1.52
N VAL A 245 -3.82 14.82 2.40
CA VAL A 245 -4.18 13.40 2.30
C VAL A 245 -5.70 13.28 2.40
N GLY A 246 -6.30 12.54 1.46
CA GLY A 246 -7.76 12.39 1.37
C GLY A 246 -8.49 13.59 0.77
N GLY A 247 -7.77 14.62 0.29
CA GLY A 247 -8.36 15.75 -0.41
C GLY A 247 -8.94 15.39 -1.79
N GLU A 248 -9.52 16.38 -2.47
CA GLU A 248 -10.27 16.22 -3.73
C GLU A 248 -9.49 15.53 -4.86
N HIS A 249 -8.16 15.58 -4.85
CA HIS A 249 -7.32 14.94 -5.89
C HIS A 249 -6.79 13.57 -5.47
N CYS A 250 -7.22 13.03 -4.33
CA CYS A 250 -6.90 11.68 -3.92
C CYS A 250 -8.00 10.72 -4.38
N TRP A 251 -7.67 9.43 -4.42
CA TRP A 251 -8.68 8.37 -4.30
C TRP A 251 -8.65 7.86 -2.87
N VAL A 252 -9.83 7.74 -2.27
CA VAL A 252 -10.04 7.14 -0.97
C VAL A 252 -11.11 6.07 -1.16
N ILE A 253 -10.74 4.82 -0.93
CA ILE A 253 -11.63 3.67 -1.03
C ILE A 253 -11.78 3.12 0.39
N GLN A 254 -13.01 3.17 0.91
CA GLN A 254 -13.31 2.65 2.24
C GLN A 254 -13.25 1.12 2.22
N LEU A 255 -12.58 0.56 3.21
CA LEU A 255 -12.55 -0.87 3.45
C LEU A 255 -13.76 -1.28 4.30
N PRO A 256 -14.15 -2.58 4.27
CA PRO A 256 -15.15 -3.09 5.19
C PRO A 256 -14.77 -2.77 6.64
N PRO A 257 -15.76 -2.48 7.52
CA PRO A 257 -15.48 -2.24 8.92
C PRO A 257 -14.74 -3.43 9.54
N LEU A 258 -13.92 -3.15 10.55
CA LEU A 258 -13.35 -4.21 11.38
C LEU A 258 -14.48 -4.75 12.24
N GLU A 259 -14.69 -6.06 12.19
CA GLU A 259 -15.46 -6.73 13.26
C GLU A 259 -14.73 -6.48 14.58
N GLU A 260 -15.47 -6.14 15.64
CA GLU A 260 -14.90 -5.84 16.96
C GLU A 260 -14.18 -7.09 17.49
N TYR A 261 -12.87 -7.16 17.25
CA TYR A 261 -12.01 -8.20 17.78
C TYR A 261 -11.28 -7.65 19.01
N ASN A 262 -11.63 -8.14 20.20
CA ASN A 262 -10.93 -7.80 21.43
C ASN A 262 -9.51 -8.39 21.38
N MET A 263 -8.51 -7.56 21.04
CA MET A 263 -7.10 -7.98 21.04
C MET A 263 -6.59 -8.41 22.42
N THR A 264 -7.27 -8.02 23.50
CA THR A 264 -6.91 -8.37 24.88
C THR A 264 -6.96 -9.88 25.14
N ASP A 265 -7.73 -10.63 24.36
CA ASP A 265 -7.89 -12.07 24.56
C ASP A 265 -6.81 -12.90 23.85
N THR A 266 -5.99 -12.28 23.01
CA THR A 266 -5.01 -13.00 22.16
C THR A 266 -3.57 -12.51 22.32
N TRP A 267 -3.35 -11.26 22.73
CA TRP A 267 -2.01 -10.68 22.84
C TRP A 267 -1.83 -9.90 24.14
N GLY A 268 -1.65 -10.63 25.23
CA GLY A 268 -1.11 -10.10 26.47
C GLY A 268 -0.01 -11.02 26.98
N PRO A 269 1.16 -10.51 27.42
CA PRO A 269 1.95 -11.28 28.38
C PRO A 269 1.07 -11.45 29.62
N LYS A 270 0.85 -12.69 30.06
CA LYS A 270 0.62 -12.89 31.49
C LYS A 270 1.92 -12.42 32.15
N LEU A 271 1.87 -11.24 32.75
CA LEU A 271 2.92 -10.74 33.64
C LEU A 271 3.26 -11.81 34.68
#